data_AF-A0A9E5N033-F1
#
_entry.id   AF-A0A9E5N033-F1
#
_cell.length_a   1.000
_cell.length_b   1.000
_cell.length_c   1.000
_cell.angle_alpha   90.00
_cell.angle_beta   90.00
_cell.angle_gamma   90.00
#
_symmetry.space_group_name_H-M   'P 1'
#
loop_
_entity.id
_entity.type
_entity.pdbx_description
1 polymer ?
#
loop_
_entity_poly.entity_id
_entity_poly.type
_entity_poly.pdbx_seq_one_letter_code
_entity_poly.pdbx_strand_id
1 'polypeptide(L)'
;MLVQNALTVEFFDACLDAVTDAAEARNSDHAALVGCQARPGDDYASNFEQQRDDFQELAMRLREGQASWTNDPDESQKHQLLDDMRQVLTAIRIAAFDTGLHGRQAGLSDSDIVAELEKYAKLDYQIRGELLPWLKADLGVTETKAY
;
A
#
# COMPACT_ATOMS: atom_id res chain seq x y z
N MET A 1 -20.76 11.99 -10.77
CA MET A 1 -21.33 11.38 -9.54
C MET A 1 -20.88 9.93 -9.32
N LEU A 2 -19.78 9.46 -9.95
CA LEU A 2 -19.31 8.07 -9.83
C LEU A 2 -18.26 7.85 -8.73
N VAL A 3 -17.57 8.89 -8.26
CA VAL A 3 -16.34 8.73 -7.44
C VAL A 3 -16.55 8.91 -5.94
N GLN A 4 -17.64 9.55 -5.51
CA GLN A 4 -18.09 9.46 -4.10
C GLN A 4 -18.40 8.01 -3.68
N ASN A 5 -18.57 7.08 -4.63
CA ASN A 5 -18.72 5.65 -4.34
C ASN A 5 -17.39 4.88 -4.25
N ALA A 6 -16.25 5.47 -4.63
CA ALA A 6 -14.96 4.78 -4.61
C ALA A 6 -14.17 4.99 -3.30
N LEU A 7 -14.35 6.16 -2.66
CA LEU A 7 -13.72 6.51 -1.39
C LEU A 7 -14.61 6.07 -0.21
N THR A 8 -14.87 4.77 -0.10
CA THR A 8 -15.64 4.21 1.01
C THR A 8 -14.75 3.89 2.21
N VAL A 9 -15.37 3.72 3.38
CA VAL A 9 -14.68 3.21 4.57
C VAL A 9 -13.99 1.87 4.26
N GLU A 10 -14.70 0.95 3.60
CA GLU A 10 -14.18 -0.37 3.21
C GLU A 10 -12.96 -0.28 2.28
N PHE A 11 -12.93 0.69 1.36
CA PHE A 11 -11.78 0.92 0.50
C PHE A 11 -10.54 1.34 1.30
N PHE A 12 -10.72 2.26 2.25
CA PHE A 12 -9.62 2.70 3.11
C PHE A 12 -9.16 1.59 4.07
N ASP A 13 -10.09 0.79 4.59
CA ASP A 13 -9.74 -0.39 5.40
C ASP A 13 -8.90 -1.38 4.58
N ALA A 14 -9.28 -1.65 3.33
CA ALA A 14 -8.47 -2.50 2.44
C ALA A 14 -7.08 -1.91 2.14
N CYS A 15 -6.96 -0.59 2.00
CA CYS A 15 -5.66 0.08 1.88
C CYS A 15 -4.83 -0.06 3.16
N LEU A 16 -5.44 0.12 4.32
CA LEU A 16 -4.79 0.00 5.62
C LEU A 16 -4.26 -1.41 5.88
N ASP A 17 -5.06 -2.42 5.53
CA ASP A 17 -4.62 -3.82 5.58
C ASP A 17 -3.38 -4.01 4.72
N ALA A 18 -3.42 -3.66 3.43
CA ALA A 18 -2.30 -3.87 2.52
C ALA A 18 -1.00 -3.15 2.96
N VAL A 19 -1.13 -1.96 3.55
CA VAL A 19 0.01 -1.19 4.09
C VAL A 19 0.56 -1.83 5.36
N THR A 20 -0.32 -2.35 6.23
CA THR A 20 0.10 -3.04 7.45
C THR A 20 0.81 -4.35 7.11
N ASP A 21 0.25 -5.15 6.21
CA ASP A 21 0.83 -6.40 5.73
C ASP A 21 2.22 -6.17 5.11
N ALA A 22 2.37 -5.09 4.32
CA ALA A 22 3.67 -4.72 3.75
C ALA A 22 4.70 -4.31 4.81
N ALA A 23 4.29 -3.60 5.86
CA ALA A 23 5.16 -3.24 6.97
C ALA A 23 5.61 -4.50 7.75
N GLU A 24 4.71 -5.45 7.97
CA GLU A 24 5.02 -6.73 8.64
C GLU A 24 5.99 -7.57 7.82
N ALA A 25 5.78 -7.69 6.50
CA ALA A 25 6.70 -8.37 5.59
C ALA A 25 8.11 -7.78 5.67
N ARG A 26 8.22 -6.43 5.68
CA ARG A 26 9.52 -5.74 5.80
C ARG A 26 10.19 -5.92 7.15
N ASN A 27 9.41 -5.99 8.23
CA ASN A 27 9.93 -6.29 9.55
C ASN A 27 10.46 -7.73 9.65
N SER A 28 9.78 -8.69 9.00
CA SER A 28 10.23 -10.09 8.89
C SER A 28 11.54 -10.21 8.10
N ASP A 29 11.63 -9.57 6.93
CA ASP A 29 12.84 -9.51 6.10
C ASP A 29 14.03 -8.94 6.89
N HIS A 30 13.81 -7.84 7.61
CA HIS A 30 14.82 -7.22 8.46
C HIS A 30 15.32 -8.20 9.54
N ALA A 31 14.39 -8.84 10.26
CA ALA A 31 14.74 -9.81 11.30
C ALA A 31 15.54 -11.00 10.74
N ALA A 32 15.16 -11.51 9.56
CA ALA A 32 15.88 -12.57 8.89
C ALA A 32 17.32 -12.15 8.50
N LEU A 33 17.50 -10.94 7.98
CA LEU A 33 18.80 -10.39 7.60
C LEU A 33 19.72 -10.17 8.80
N VAL A 34 19.20 -9.61 9.89
CA VAL A 34 19.97 -9.43 11.13
C VAL A 34 20.36 -10.79 11.73
N GLY A 35 19.44 -11.78 11.70
CA GLY A 35 19.69 -13.14 12.17
C GLY A 35 20.75 -13.91 11.36
N CYS A 36 20.90 -13.60 10.07
CA CYS A 36 21.87 -14.25 9.18
C CYS A 36 23.30 -13.68 9.27
N GLN A 37 23.60 -12.81 10.24
CA GLN A 37 24.85 -12.04 10.33
C GLN A 37 25.11 -11.29 9.01
N ALA A 38 24.27 -10.27 8.74
CA ALA A 38 24.47 -9.33 7.64
C ALA A 38 25.95 -8.94 7.50
N ARG A 39 26.48 -9.01 6.27
CA ARG A 39 27.90 -8.72 6.04
C ARG A 39 28.21 -7.29 6.50
N PRO A 40 29.34 -7.06 7.18
CA PRO A 40 29.73 -5.71 7.57
C PRO A 40 29.81 -4.80 6.33
N GLY A 41 28.97 -3.77 6.27
CA GLY A 41 28.95 -2.76 5.19
C GLY A 41 27.75 -2.79 4.26
N ASP A 42 26.84 -3.75 4.42
CA ASP A 42 25.63 -3.86 3.59
C ASP A 42 24.46 -3.08 4.22
N ASP A 43 24.16 -1.90 3.68
CA ASP A 43 23.10 -0.97 4.11
C ASP A 43 21.68 -1.46 3.75
N TYR A 44 21.50 -2.77 3.53
CA TYR A 44 20.18 -3.32 3.19
C TYR A 44 19.25 -3.31 4.40
N ALA A 45 19.77 -3.57 5.61
CA ALA A 45 18.96 -3.62 6.83
C ALA A 45 18.28 -2.27 7.15
N SER A 46 18.97 -1.16 6.93
CA SER A 46 18.45 0.20 7.12
C SER A 46 17.35 0.54 6.10
N ASN A 47 17.46 0.04 4.87
CA ASN A 47 16.41 0.20 3.85
C ASN A 47 15.11 -0.53 4.22
N PHE A 48 15.18 -1.72 4.85
CA PHE A 48 13.98 -2.43 5.30
C PHE A 48 13.30 -1.72 6.48
N GLU A 49 14.09 -1.18 7.43
CA GLU A 49 13.57 -0.38 8.54
C GLU A 49 12.88 0.89 8.04
N GLN A 50 13.53 1.64 7.14
CA GLN A 50 12.94 2.85 6.57
C GLN A 50 11.63 2.54 5.84
N GLN A 51 11.58 1.50 5.01
CA GLN A 51 10.36 1.13 4.31
C GLN A 51 9.23 0.72 5.27
N ARG A 52 9.55 0.01 6.36
CA ARG A 52 8.56 -0.32 7.39
C ARG A 52 8.00 0.95 8.02
N ASP A 53 8.86 1.87 8.41
CA ASP A 53 8.46 3.11 9.08
C ASP A 53 7.63 4.00 8.13
N ASP A 54 8.02 4.10 6.85
CA ASP A 54 7.26 4.80 5.80
C ASP A 54 5.83 4.22 5.65
N PHE A 55 5.68 2.89 5.72
CA PHE A 55 4.36 2.24 5.68
C PHE A 55 3.55 2.48 6.96
N GLN A 56 4.18 2.50 8.13
CA GLN A 56 3.48 2.86 9.38
C GLN A 56 2.95 4.30 9.33
N GLU A 57 3.77 5.24 8.84
CA GLU A 57 3.35 6.62 8.64
C GLU A 57 2.21 6.73 7.62
N LEU A 58 2.29 5.99 6.50
CA LEU A 58 1.21 5.92 5.52
C LEU A 58 -0.09 5.40 6.14
N ALA A 59 -0.03 4.34 6.96
CA ALA A 59 -1.20 3.82 7.65
C ALA A 59 -1.83 4.86 8.60
N MET A 60 -1.01 5.66 9.28
CA MET A 60 -1.51 6.78 10.09
C MET A 60 -2.22 7.83 9.22
N ARG A 61 -1.59 8.28 8.13
CA ARG A 61 -2.20 9.26 7.21
C ARG A 61 -3.51 8.76 6.63
N LEU A 62 -3.59 7.47 6.27
CA LEU A 62 -4.82 6.87 5.75
C LEU A 62 -5.96 6.87 6.79
N ARG A 63 -5.65 6.59 8.08
CA ARG A 63 -6.64 6.65 9.18
C ARG A 63 -7.12 8.08 9.46
N GLU A 64 -6.19 9.03 9.54
CA GLU A 64 -6.50 10.43 9.83
C GLU A 64 -7.23 11.10 8.67
N GLY A 65 -6.85 10.76 7.43
CA GLY A 65 -7.41 11.30 6.20
C GLY A 65 -8.76 10.69 5.80
N GLN A 66 -9.13 9.52 6.34
CA GLN A 66 -10.36 8.81 5.94
C GLN A 66 -11.60 9.73 6.01
N ALA A 67 -11.79 10.43 7.14
CA ALA A 67 -12.95 11.29 7.34
C ALA A 67 -12.92 12.56 6.48
N SER A 68 -11.74 13.10 6.16
CA SER A 68 -11.62 14.31 5.33
C SER A 68 -11.79 13.98 3.86
N TRP A 69 -11.24 12.87 3.38
CA TRP A 69 -11.35 12.45 1.98
C TRP A 69 -12.75 11.98 1.58
N THR A 70 -13.55 11.47 2.52
CA THR A 70 -14.95 11.12 2.26
C THR A 70 -15.87 12.33 2.10
N ASN A 71 -15.47 13.51 2.60
CA ASN A 71 -16.34 14.69 2.75
C ASN A 71 -15.88 15.88 1.89
N ASP A 72 -15.62 15.63 0.60
CA ASP A 72 -15.19 16.62 -0.41
C ASP A 72 -13.77 17.19 -0.18
N PRO A 73 -12.72 16.45 -0.60
CA PRO A 73 -11.35 16.86 -0.33
C PRO A 73 -10.95 18.11 -1.14
N ASP A 74 -10.19 18.99 -0.51
CA ASP A 74 -9.58 20.13 -1.19
C ASP A 74 -8.43 19.69 -2.13
N GLU A 75 -7.88 20.62 -2.91
CA GLU A 75 -6.82 20.35 -3.88
C GLU A 75 -5.55 19.78 -3.21
N SER A 76 -5.17 20.29 -2.03
CA SER A 76 -4.01 19.80 -1.29
C SER A 76 -4.23 18.37 -0.80
N GLN A 77 -5.44 18.08 -0.30
CA GLN A 77 -5.83 16.76 0.17
C GLN A 77 -5.89 15.75 -0.98
N LYS A 78 -6.32 16.17 -2.17
CA LYS A 78 -6.30 15.35 -3.39
C LYS A 78 -4.88 15.04 -3.86
N HIS A 79 -3.96 16.01 -3.78
CA HIS A 79 -2.54 15.77 -4.05
C HIS A 79 -1.94 14.77 -3.06
N GLN A 80 -2.21 14.93 -1.76
CA GLN A 80 -1.76 13.99 -0.73
C GLN A 80 -2.32 12.59 -0.97
N LEU A 81 -3.61 12.48 -1.25
CA LEU A 81 -4.26 11.20 -1.57
C LEU A 81 -3.66 10.56 -2.82
N LEU A 82 -3.33 11.34 -3.85
CA LEU A 82 -2.67 10.84 -5.07
C LEU A 82 -1.31 10.20 -4.75
N ASP A 83 -0.51 10.83 -3.89
CA ASP A 83 0.80 10.31 -3.49
C ASP A 83 0.69 9.12 -2.54
N ASP A 84 -0.24 9.16 -1.58
CA ASP A 84 -0.51 8.05 -0.67
C ASP A 84 -0.98 6.80 -1.46
N MET A 85 -1.86 6.97 -2.45
CA MET A 85 -2.31 5.84 -3.28
C MET A 85 -1.19 5.22 -4.12
N ARG A 86 -0.17 5.99 -4.52
CA ARG A 86 1.03 5.43 -5.17
C ARG A 86 1.86 4.58 -4.20
N GLN A 87 1.95 4.99 -2.94
CA GLN A 87 2.61 4.21 -1.91
C GLN A 87 1.80 2.95 -1.54
N VAL A 88 0.47 3.04 -1.48
CA VAL A 88 -0.41 1.87 -1.30
C VAL A 88 -0.20 0.85 -2.43
N LEU A 89 -0.08 1.29 -3.69
CA LEU A 89 0.25 0.38 -4.80
C LEU A 89 1.61 -0.33 -4.63
N THR A 90 2.54 0.29 -3.92
CA THR A 90 3.83 -0.33 -3.59
C THR A 90 3.65 -1.35 -2.46
N ALA A 91 2.89 -0.99 -1.41
CA ALA A 91 2.55 -1.90 -0.33
C ALA A 91 1.84 -3.17 -0.81
N ILE A 92 0.82 -3.02 -1.67
CA ILE A 92 0.10 -4.14 -2.29
C ILE A 92 1.05 -5.15 -2.94
N ARG A 93 2.05 -4.66 -3.69
CA ARG A 93 3.02 -5.53 -4.37
C ARG A 93 3.90 -6.29 -3.39
N ILE A 94 4.33 -5.63 -2.31
CA ILE A 94 5.17 -6.23 -1.28
C ILE A 94 4.37 -7.30 -0.52
N ALA A 95 3.16 -6.95 -0.06
CA ALA A 95 2.28 -7.86 0.67
C ALA A 95 1.88 -9.09 -0.17
N ALA A 96 1.50 -8.88 -1.44
CA ALA A 96 1.18 -9.98 -2.35
C ALA A 96 2.38 -10.89 -2.62
N PHE A 97 3.58 -10.32 -2.76
CA PHE A 97 4.81 -11.11 -2.94
C PHE A 97 5.12 -11.94 -1.70
N ASP A 98 5.06 -11.33 -0.51
CA ASP A 98 5.30 -12.01 0.77
C ASP A 98 4.31 -13.15 1.00
N THR A 99 3.02 -12.90 0.76
CA THR A 99 1.97 -13.93 0.85
C THR A 99 2.23 -15.09 -0.10
N GLY A 100 2.63 -14.80 -1.34
CA GLY A 100 2.96 -15.84 -2.33
C GLY A 100 4.21 -16.66 -1.96
N LEU A 101 5.20 -16.04 -1.32
CA LEU A 101 6.46 -16.67 -0.97
C LEU A 101 6.38 -17.47 0.34
N HIS A 102 5.73 -16.90 1.35
CA HIS A 102 5.75 -17.37 2.74
C HIS A 102 4.40 -17.85 3.26
N GLY A 103 3.30 -17.65 2.54
CA GLY A 103 1.95 -17.96 3.04
C GLY A 103 1.79 -19.40 3.55
N ARG A 104 2.36 -20.39 2.83
CA ARG A 104 2.35 -21.79 3.29
C ARG A 104 3.17 -22.01 4.56
N GLN A 105 4.29 -21.33 4.71
CA GLN A 105 5.14 -21.40 5.90
C GLN A 105 4.44 -20.76 7.11
N ALA A 106 3.61 -19.74 6.86
CA ALA A 106 2.74 -19.11 7.85
C ALA A 106 1.47 -19.93 8.17
N GLY A 107 1.28 -21.10 7.54
CA GLY A 107 0.15 -22.00 7.80
C GLY A 107 -1.13 -21.68 7.02
N LEU A 108 -1.07 -20.78 6.03
CA LEU A 108 -2.19 -20.52 5.14
C LEU A 108 -2.44 -21.72 4.21
N SER A 109 -3.72 -22.02 3.96
CA SER A 109 -4.10 -22.97 2.92
C SER A 109 -3.91 -22.37 1.53
N ASP A 110 -3.85 -23.20 0.49
CA ASP A 110 -3.78 -22.72 -0.90
C ASP A 110 -5.00 -21.85 -1.25
N SER A 111 -6.19 -22.13 -0.69
CA SER A 111 -7.37 -21.28 -0.88
C SER A 111 -7.25 -19.93 -0.20
N ASP A 112 -6.65 -19.86 0.99
CA ASP A 112 -6.45 -18.59 1.71
C ASP A 112 -5.41 -17.73 0.98
N ILE A 113 -4.33 -18.34 0.49
CA ILE A 113 -3.32 -17.66 -0.34
C ILE A 113 -3.97 -17.06 -1.58
N VAL A 114 -4.82 -17.83 -2.28
CA VAL A 114 -5.53 -17.31 -3.46
C VAL A 114 -6.46 -16.15 -3.07
N ALA A 115 -7.20 -16.26 -1.97
CA ALA A 115 -8.11 -15.22 -1.51
C ALA A 115 -7.37 -13.91 -1.17
N GLU A 116 -6.23 -13.97 -0.48
CA GLU A 116 -5.41 -12.78 -0.18
C GLU A 116 -4.84 -12.15 -1.47
N LEU A 117 -4.34 -12.97 -2.41
CA LEU A 117 -3.87 -12.47 -3.70
C LEU A 117 -5.00 -11.82 -4.52
N GLU A 118 -6.21 -12.37 -4.50
CA GLU A 118 -7.38 -11.78 -5.13
C GLU A 118 -7.78 -10.44 -4.48
N LYS A 119 -7.73 -10.34 -3.14
CA LYS A 119 -7.93 -9.09 -2.40
C LYS A 119 -6.98 -8.01 -2.89
N TYR A 120 -5.68 -8.30 -2.95
CA TYR A 120 -4.66 -7.38 -3.44
C TYR A 120 -4.84 -6.99 -4.91
N ALA A 121 -5.17 -7.95 -5.78
CA ALA A 121 -5.40 -7.70 -7.19
C ALA A 121 -6.62 -6.79 -7.42
N LYS A 122 -7.70 -7.01 -6.68
CA LYS A 122 -8.91 -6.17 -6.73
C LYS A 122 -8.60 -4.74 -6.28
N LEU A 123 -7.83 -4.59 -5.20
CA LEU A 123 -7.45 -3.27 -4.70
C LEU A 123 -6.53 -2.51 -5.68
N ASP A 124 -5.52 -3.17 -6.27
CA ASP A 124 -4.67 -2.57 -7.31
C ASP A 124 -5.50 -2.10 -8.51
N TYR A 125 -6.45 -2.93 -8.96
CA TYR A 125 -7.37 -2.57 -10.04
C TYR A 125 -8.22 -1.34 -9.70
N GLN A 126 -8.81 -1.28 -8.49
CA GLN A 126 -9.62 -0.13 -8.07
C GLN A 126 -8.78 1.15 -8.03
N ILE A 127 -7.58 1.10 -7.47
CA ILE A 127 -6.69 2.27 -7.39
C ILE A 127 -6.27 2.74 -8.79
N ARG A 128 -5.77 1.82 -9.63
CA ARG A 128 -5.24 2.18 -10.97
C ARG A 128 -6.31 2.48 -12.00
N GLY A 129 -7.39 1.72 -11.98
CA GLY A 129 -8.46 1.77 -12.96
C GLY A 129 -9.47 2.87 -12.71
N GLU A 130 -9.69 3.23 -11.44
CA GLU A 130 -10.78 4.13 -11.05
C GLU A 130 -10.25 5.38 -10.33
N LEU A 131 -9.52 5.21 -9.22
CA LEU A 131 -9.18 6.33 -8.34
C LEU A 131 -8.10 7.26 -8.91
N LEU A 132 -6.96 6.71 -9.34
CA LEU A 132 -5.84 7.52 -9.87
C LEU A 132 -6.22 8.32 -11.13
N PRO A 133 -6.94 7.75 -12.12
CA PRO A 133 -7.38 8.52 -13.28
C PRO A 133 -8.30 9.67 -12.89
N TRP A 134 -9.20 9.46 -11.92
CA TRP A 134 -10.06 10.52 -11.43
C TRP A 134 -9.26 11.63 -10.72
N LEU A 135 -8.38 11.28 -9.78
CA LEU A 135 -7.55 12.26 -9.07
C LEU A 135 -6.71 13.09 -10.04
N LYS A 136 -6.08 12.44 -11.03
CA LYS A 136 -5.31 13.13 -12.08
C LYS A 136 -6.17 14.09 -12.89
N ALA A 137 -7.36 13.66 -13.31
CA ALA A 137 -8.26 14.49 -14.10
C ALA A 137 -8.77 15.70 -13.30
N ASP A 138 -9.12 15.50 -12.03
CA ASP A 138 -9.63 16.55 -11.16
C ASP A 138 -8.56 17.60 -10.81
N LEU A 139 -7.32 17.14 -10.55
CA LEU A 139 -6.16 18.01 -10.29
C LEU A 139 -5.58 18.65 -11.57
N GLY A 140 -6.13 18.36 -12.76
CA GLY A 140 -5.56 18.83 -14.03
C GLY A 140 -4.15 18.26 -14.31
N VAL A 141 -3.75 17.18 -13.64
CA VAL A 141 -2.47 16.50 -13.83
C VAL A 141 -2.58 15.63 -15.07
N THR A 142 -2.27 16.22 -16.23
CA THR A 142 -1.95 15.45 -17.43
C THR A 142 -0.58 14.81 -17.23
N GLU A 143 -0.45 13.52 -17.50
CA GLU A 143 0.76 12.75 -17.20
C GLU A 143 2.04 13.49 -17.61
N THR A 144 2.80 13.96 -16.62
CA THR A 144 4.15 14.45 -16.87
C THR A 144 5.02 13.22 -17.08
N LYS A 145 5.69 13.18 -18.23
CA LYS A 145 6.50 12.09 -18.77
C LYS A 145 7.24 11.31 -17.68
N ALA A 146 7.18 9.98 -17.80
CA ALA A 146 8.07 9.07 -17.08
C ALA A 146 9.52 9.57 -17.15
N TYR A 147 10.14 9.76 -15.99
CA TYR A 147 11.58 9.92 -15.83
C TYR A 147 12.25 8.55 -15.80
#